data_AF-A0A9P6C2K7-F1
#
_entry.id   AF-A0A9P6C2K7-F1
#
_cell.length_a   1.000
_cell.length_b   1.000
_cell.length_c   1.000
_cell.angle_alpha   90.00
_cell.angle_beta   90.00
_cell.angle_gamma   90.00
#
_symmetry.space_group_name_H-M   'P 1'
#
loop_
_entity.id
_entity.type
_entity.pdbx_description
1 polymer ?
#
loop_
_entity_poly.entity_id
_entity_poly.type
_entity_poly.pdbx_seq_one_letter_code
_entity_poly.pdbx_strand_id
1 'polypeptide(L)' 'GILNTSVNTIVTALLSPEWEILLQKVGIAVVLHILVDASVFVSLPNGCLCQMTGEPF' A
#
# COMPACT_ATOMS: atom_id res chain seq x y z
N GLY A 1 -11.19 8.74 -15.16
CA GLY A 1 -11.20 7.54 -14.32
C GLY A 1 -9.95 6.75 -14.63
N ILE A 2 -9.17 6.37 -13.62
CA ILE A 2 -7.98 5.54 -13.81
C ILE A 2 -8.49 4.10 -13.85
N LEU A 3 -8.48 3.47 -15.03
CA LEU A 3 -8.87 2.07 -15.19
C LEU A 3 -7.61 1.21 -15.16
N ASN A 4 -7.54 0.31 -14.18
CA ASN A 4 -6.36 -0.51 -13.93
C ASN A 4 -6.53 -1.87 -14.62
N THR A 5 -5.77 -2.11 -15.69
CA THR A 5 -5.88 -3.29 -16.57
C THR A 5 -4.97 -4.45 -16.18
N SER A 6 -4.18 -4.29 -15.13
CA SER A 6 -3.34 -5.34 -14.56
C SER A 6 -3.96 -5.78 -13.24
N VAL A 7 -3.94 -7.08 -12.93
CA VAL A 7 -4.28 -7.60 -11.60
C VAL A 7 -3.21 -7.09 -10.62
N ASN A 8 -3.31 -5.82 -10.22
CA ASN A 8 -2.34 -5.17 -9.36
C ASN A 8 -2.59 -5.67 -7.93
N THR A 9 -1.83 -6.66 -7.50
CA THR A 9 -1.86 -7.22 -6.14
C THR A 9 -1.73 -6.13 -5.08
N ILE A 10 -1.03 -5.04 -5.43
CA ILE A 10 -0.92 -3.81 -4.63
C ILE A 10 -2.26 -3.12 -4.43
N VAL A 11 -3.13 -2.99 -5.45
CA VAL A 11 -4.43 -2.34 -5.30
C VAL A 11 -5.32 -3.14 -4.37
N THR A 12 -5.34 -4.47 -4.51
CA THR A 12 -6.12 -5.34 -3.62
C THR A 12 -5.63 -5.24 -2.18
N ALA A 13 -4.33 -5.08 -1.96
CA ALA A 13 -3.76 -4.91 -0.64
C ALA A 13 -4.02 -3.52 -0.05
N LEU A 14 -3.99 -2.45 -0.86
CA LEU A 14 -4.32 -1.09 -0.42
C LEU A 14 -5.81 -0.90 -0.12
N LEU A 15 -6.67 -1.79 -0.62
CA LEU A 15 -8.09 -1.83 -0.28
C LEU A 15 -8.39 -2.63 1.00
N SER A 16 -7.36 -3.10 1.71
CA SER A 16 -7.57 -3.84 2.96
C SER A 16 -8.02 -2.90 4.10
N PRO A 17 -8.77 -3.41 5.10
CA PRO A 17 -9.32 -2.60 6.19
C PRO A 17 -8.27 -1.80 6.97
N GLU A 18 -7.03 -2.29 7.02
CA GLU A 18 -5.93 -1.66 7.72
C GLU A 18 -5.57 -0.29 7.10
N TRP A 19 -5.61 -0.19 5.77
CA TRP A 19 -5.36 1.06 5.05
C TRP A 19 -6.51 2.05 5.18
N GLU A 20 -7.75 1.56 5.29
CA GLU A 20 -8.92 2.40 5.56
C GLU A 20 -8.85 3.00 6.98
N ILE A 21 -8.49 2.19 7.98
CA ILE A 21 -8.28 2.65 9.36
C ILE A 21 -7.13 3.66 9.41
N LEU A 22 -6.03 3.40 8.68
CA LEU A 22 -4.91 4.34 8.58
C LEU A 22 -5.37 5.67 7.99
N LEU A 23 -6.11 5.64 6.87
CA LEU A 23 -6.68 6.82 6.23
C LEU A 23 -7.56 7.63 7.18
N GLN A 24 -8.43 6.97 7.97
CA GLN A 24 -9.26 7.67 8.96
C GLN A 24 -8.44 8.32 10.08
N LYS A 25 -7.29 7.76 10.45
CA LYS A 25 -6.46 8.27 11.56
C LYS A 25 -5.53 9.40 11.17
N VAL A 26 -4.88 9.31 10.00
CA VAL A 26 -3.82 10.25 9.60
C VAL A 26 -4.23 11.17 8.45
N GLY A 27 -5.35 10.88 7.79
CA GLY A 27 -5.86 11.65 6.66
C GLY A 27 -5.16 11.38 5.34
N ILE A 28 -5.78 11.83 4.26
CA ILE A 28 -5.38 11.54 2.87
C ILE A 28 -3.97 12.02 2.54
N ALA A 29 -3.55 13.19 3.03
CA ALA A 29 -2.24 13.76 2.70
C ALA A 29 -1.09 12.90 3.24
N VAL A 30 -1.23 12.38 4.46
CA VAL A 30 -0.23 11.52 5.08
C VAL A 30 -0.22 10.15 4.43
N VAL A 31 -1.38 9.58 4.11
CA VAL A 31 -1.45 8.30 3.37
C VAL A 31 -0.77 8.43 2.01
N LEU A 32 -1.03 9.51 1.26
CA LEU A 32 -0.37 9.74 -0.02
C LEU A 32 1.16 9.82 0.11
N HIS A 33 1.66 10.53 1.13
CA HIS A 33 3.08 10.59 1.40
C HIS A 33 3.66 9.20 1.72
N ILE A 34 2.97 8.37 2.51
CA ILE A 34 3.39 6.99 2.79
C ILE A 34 3.45 6.14 1.51
N LEU A 35 2.45 6.27 0.63
CA LEU A 35 2.38 5.48 -0.60
C LEU A 35 3.48 5.84 -1.60
N VAL A 36 3.91 7.11 -1.62
CA VAL A 36 4.88 7.63 -2.60
C VAL A 36 6.31 7.59 -2.07
N ASP A 37 6.51 8.04 -0.84
CA ASP A 37 7.84 8.36 -0.31
C ASP A 37 8.36 7.35 0.72
N ALA A 38 7.50 6.44 1.21
CA ALA A 38 7.89 5.42 2.18
C ALA A 38 7.91 4.01 1.57
N SER A 39 8.89 3.19 1.97
CA SER A 39 8.92 1.76 1.68
C SER A 39 8.16 0.98 2.75
N VAL A 40 6.91 0.60 2.45
CA VAL A 40 6.09 -0.24 3.35
C VAL A 40 6.25 -1.70 2.96
N PHE A 41 6.51 -2.56 3.95
CA PHE A 41 6.66 -4.00 3.76
C PHE A 41 5.55 -4.75 4.48
N VAL A 42 4.97 -5.73 3.79
CA VAL A 42 4.02 -6.68 4.39
C VAL A 42 4.68 -8.03 4.59
N SER A 43 4.32 -8.72 5.68
CA SER A 43 4.80 -10.07 5.96
C SER A 43 4.06 -11.09 5.11
N LEU A 44 4.81 -11.98 4.45
CA LEU A 44 4.29 -13.11 3.71
C LEU A 44 4.27 -14.38 4.59
N PRO A 45 3.41 -15.37 4.30
CA PRO A 45 3.31 -16.60 5.09
C PRO A 45 4.60 -17.43 5.19
N ASN A 46 5.54 -17.21 4.26
CA ASN A 46 6.86 -17.85 4.25
C ASN A 46 7.91 -17.13 5.12
N GLY A 47 7.51 -16.09 5.85
CA GLY A 47 8.41 -15.28 6.68
C GLY A 47 9.22 -14.24 5.90
N CYS A 48 9.03 -14.11 4.59
CA CYS A 48 9.62 -13.05 3.79
C CYS A 48 8.81 -11.75 3.90
N LEU A 49 9.44 -10.63 3.55
CA LEU A 49 8.80 -9.33 3.43
C LEU A 49 8.58 -8.97 1.95
N CYS A 50 7.40 -8.44 1.62
CA CYS A 50 7.08 -7.92 0.30
C CYS A 50 6.93 -6.40 0.38
N GLN A 51 7.70 -5.66 -0.43
CA GLN A 51 7.57 -4.21 -0.54
C GLN A 51 6.29 -3.86 -1.32
N MET A 52 5.44 -3.03 -0.73
CA MET A 52 4.18 -2.58 -1.34
C MET A 52 4.20 -1.14 -1.86
N THR A 53 5.07 -0.29 -1.31
CA THR A 53 5.13 1.13 -1.66
C THR A 53 6.57 1.62 -1.73
N GLY A 54 6.77 2.83 -2.24
CA GLY A 54 8.09 3.44 -2.41
C GLY A 54 8.87 2.90 -3.61
N GLU A 55 10.04 3.48 -3.87
CA GLU A 55 10.88 3.08 -4.99
C GLU A 55 11.41 1.65 -4.83
N PRO A 56 11.45 0.85 -5.92
CA PRO A 56 12.08 -0.45 -5.90
C PRO A 56 13.59 -0.29 -5.71
N PHE A 57 14.14 -1.02 -4.72
CA PHE A 57 15.57 -1.13 -4.49
C PHE A 57 16.29 -1.95 -5.57
#